data_AF-A0A9X3CJ51-F1
#
_entry.id   AF-A0A9X3CJ51-F1
#
_cell.length_a   1.000
_cell.length_b   1.000
_cell.length_c   1.000
_cell.angle_alpha   90.00
_cell.angle_beta   90.00
_cell.angle_gamma   90.00
#
_symmetry.space_group_name_H-M   'P 1'
#
loop_
_entity.id
_entity.type
_entity.pdbx_description
1 polymer ?
#
loop_
_entity_poly.entity_id
_entity_poly.type
_entity_poly.pdbx_seq_one_letter_code
_entity_poly.pdbx_strand_id
1 'polypeptide(L)' 'MYLIDFIEARYGSKRGNKKKFLEDNPDILAPELSRWLKNGYKVNLASGEIYKPASKKVNL' A
#
# COMPACT_ATOMS: atom_id res chain seq x y z
N MET A 1 4.84 -1.50 7.06
CA MET A 1 3.77 -2.52 6.94
C MET A 1 3.50 -2.78 5.46
N TYR A 2 3.01 -3.95 5.02
CA TYR A 2 2.60 -4.07 3.61
C TYR A 2 1.37 -3.20 3.34
N LEU A 3 1.24 -2.71 2.11
CA LEU A 3 0.11 -1.87 1.72
C LEU A 3 -1.22 -2.61 1.87
N ILE A 4 -1.26 -3.92 1.59
CA ILE A 4 -2.48 -4.71 1.77
C ILE A 4 -2.88 -4.78 3.25
N ASP A 5 -1.93 -5.07 4.15
CA ASP A 5 -2.20 -5.11 5.59
C ASP A 5 -2.68 -3.76 6.12
N PHE A 6 -2.11 -2.66 5.62
CA PHE A 6 -2.57 -1.31 5.96
C PHE A 6 -4.03 -1.08 5.56
N ILE A 7 -4.37 -1.46 4.33
CA ILE A 7 -5.74 -1.31 3.82
C ILE A 7 -6.70 -2.18 4.61
N GLU A 8 -6.33 -3.42 4.94
CA GLU A 8 -7.18 -4.31 5.71
C GLU A 8 -7.36 -3.86 7.16
N ALA A 9 -6.31 -3.34 7.80
CA ALA A 9 -6.38 -2.79 9.14
C ALA A 9 -7.28 -1.55 9.22
N ARG A 10 -7.25 -0.69 8.19
CA ARG A 10 -8.01 0.58 8.18
C ARG A 10 -9.43 0.46 7.65
N TYR A 11 -9.65 -0.35 6.62
CA TYR A 11 -10.93 -0.43 5.89
C TYR A 11 -11.63 -1.79 6.04
N GLY A 12 -11.01 -2.74 6.74
CA GLY A 12 -11.45 -4.11 6.92
C GLY A 12 -10.99 -5.05 5.80
N SER A 13 -11.15 -6.35 6.03
CA SER A 13 -10.80 -7.42 5.07
C SER A 13 -11.91 -7.76 4.07
N LYS A 14 -13.05 -7.08 4.13
CA LYS A 14 -14.20 -7.34 3.25
C LYS A 14 -14.01 -6.75 1.85
N ARG A 15 -14.72 -7.33 0.87
CA ARG A 15 -14.80 -6.80 -0.50
C ARG A 15 -15.19 -5.31 -0.45
N GLY A 16 -14.41 -4.47 -1.12
CA GLY A 16 -14.62 -3.03 -1.20
C GLY A 16 -13.63 -2.19 -0.39
N ASN A 17 -12.76 -2.79 0.42
CA ASN A 17 -11.70 -2.09 1.16
C ASN A 17 -10.78 -1.24 0.26
N LYS A 18 -10.39 -1.78 -0.91
CA LYS A 18 -9.60 -1.05 -1.91
C LYS A 18 -10.35 0.14 -2.51
N LYS A 19 -11.69 0.04 -2.67
CA LYS A 19 -12.51 1.15 -3.16
C LYS A 19 -12.52 2.29 -2.14
N LYS A 20 -12.75 1.96 -0.86
CA LYS A 20 -12.70 2.95 0.24
C LYS A 20 -11.33 3.61 0.37
N PHE A 21 -10.24 2.83 0.21
CA PHE A 21 -8.90 3.40 0.16
C PHE A 21 -8.73 4.42 -0.97
N LEU A 22 -9.23 4.15 -2.18
CA LEU A 22 -9.17 5.09 -3.30
C LEU A 22 -10.09 6.31 -3.11
N GLU A 23 -11.24 6.13 -2.46
CA GLU A 23 -12.14 7.24 -2.10
C GLU A 23 -11.47 8.20 -1.11
N ASP A 24 -10.71 7.68 -0.15
CA ASP A 24 -9.94 8.48 0.83
C ASP A 24 -8.67 9.10 0.24
N ASN A 25 -8.15 8.57 -0.87
CA ASN A 25 -6.89 9.00 -1.50
C ASN A 25 -7.13 9.26 -3.01
N PRO A 26 -7.81 10.37 -3.36
CA PRO A 26 -8.30 10.63 -4.72
C PRO A 26 -7.19 10.90 -5.75
N ASP A 27 -5.97 11.17 -5.28
CA ASP A 27 -4.76 11.32 -6.09
C ASP A 27 -4.18 9.97 -6.56
N ILE A 28 -4.56 8.87 -5.92
CA ILE A 28 -4.09 7.52 -6.27
C ILE A 28 -5.01 6.91 -7.32
N LEU A 29 -4.44 6.46 -8.44
CA LEU A 29 -5.21 5.78 -9.47
C LEU A 29 -5.39 4.29 -9.16
N ALA A 30 -6.56 3.74 -9.49
CA ALA A 30 -6.83 2.30 -9.31
C ALA A 30 -5.78 1.36 -9.97
N PRO A 31 -5.23 1.67 -11.17
CA PRO A 31 -4.13 0.90 -11.76
C PRO A 31 -2.84 0.95 -10.94
N GLU A 32 -2.53 2.10 -10.32
CA GLU A 32 -1.35 2.25 -9.47
C GLU A 32 -1.46 1.38 -8.23
N LEU A 33 -2.59 1.48 -7.52
CA LEU A 33 -2.87 0.63 -6.37
C LEU A 33 -2.76 -0.85 -6.74
N SER A 34 -3.37 -1.25 -7.87
CA SER A 34 -3.30 -2.63 -8.36
C SER A 34 -1.85 -3.08 -8.58
N ARG A 35 -1.02 -2.23 -9.19
CA ARG A 35 0.42 -2.48 -9.40
C ARG A 35 1.18 -2.59 -8.08
N TRP A 36 0.93 -1.72 -7.11
CA TRP A 36 1.59 -1.74 -5.81
C TRP A 36 1.27 -2.98 -4.99
N LEU A 37 -0.02 -3.35 -4.95
CA LEU A 37 -0.47 -4.57 -4.27
C LEU A 37 0.14 -5.82 -4.91
N LYS A 38 0.12 -5.92 -6.25
CA LYS A 38 0.75 -7.04 -6.98
C LYS A 38 2.24 -7.18 -6.67
N ASN A 39 2.93 -6.06 -6.46
CA ASN A 39 4.37 -6.03 -6.20
C ASN A 39 4.74 -5.99 -4.71
N GLY A 40 3.79 -6.17 -3.78
CA GLY A 40 4.06 -6.22 -2.35
C GLY A 40 4.68 -4.94 -1.79
N TYR A 41 4.21 -3.77 -2.24
CA TYR A 41 4.67 -2.48 -1.73
C TYR A 41 4.34 -2.31 -0.24
N LYS A 42 5.08 -1.43 0.42
CA LYS A 42 4.95 -1.14 1.85
C LYS A 42 4.52 0.30 2.09
N VAL A 43 3.87 0.53 3.22
CA VAL A 43 3.53 1.84 3.76
C VAL A 43 4.46 2.15 4.92
N ASN A 44 5.05 3.35 4.89
CA ASN A 44 5.69 3.96 6.04
C ASN A 44 4.60 4.58 6.92
N LEU A 45 4.43 4.07 8.15
CA LEU A 45 3.34 4.51 9.03
C LEU A 45 3.57 5.90 9.63
N ALA A 46 4.79 6.40 9.60
CA ALA A 46 5.11 7.74 10.08
C ALA A 46 4.85 8.82 9.00
N SER A 47 5.19 8.54 7.74
CA SER A 47 5.07 9.52 6.64
C SER A 47 3.87 9.31 5.71
N GLY A 48 3.26 8.11 5.73
CA GLY A 48 2.23 7.72 4.76
C GLY A 48 2.78 7.28 3.40
N GLU A 49 4.10 7.33 3.19
CA GLU A 49 4.71 7.00 1.90
C GLU A 49 4.50 5.54 1.51
N ILE A 50 4.12 5.34 0.25
CA ILE A 50 4.01 4.03 -0.39
C ILE A 50 5.28 3.76 -1.19
N TYR A 51 6.05 2.75 -0.79
CA TYR A 51 7.36 2.46 -1.39
C TYR A 51 7.53 0.99 -1.74
N LYS A 52 8.37 0.73 -2.75
CA LYS A 52 8.84 -0.63 -3.04
C LYS A 52 9.90 -1.00 -2.00
N PRO A 53 9.76 -2.11 -1.25
CA PRO A 53 10.83 -2.56 -0.38
C PRO A 53 12.10 -2.80 -1.20
N ALA A 54 13.19 -2.11 -0.85
CA ALA A 54 14.47 -2.28 -1.51
C ALA A 54 15.23 -3.44 -0.85
N SER A 55 15.50 -4.50 -1.61
CA SER A 55 16.33 -5.63 -1.19
C SER A 55 17.83 -5.34 -1.40
N LYS A 56 18.32 -4.18 -0.95
CA LYS A 56 19.75 -3.85 -1.06
C LYS A 56 20.44 -4.11 0.27
N LYS A 57 21.40 -5.03 0.27
CA LYS A 57 22.40 -5.19 1.34
C LYS A 57 23.72 -4.63 0.83
N VAL A 58 24.43 -3.93 1.70
CA VAL A 58 25.82 -3.48 1.46
C VAL A 58 26.77 -4.41 2.20
N ASN A 59 28.00 -4.54 1.70
CA ASN A 59 29.05 -5.26 2.41
C ASN A 59 29.52 -4.40 3.60
N LEU A 60 29.70 -5.04 4.76
CA LEU A 60 30.40 -4.49 5.92
C LEU A 60 31.89 -4.83 5.83
#